data_AF-A0A952WNK9-F1
#
_entry.id   AF-A0A952WNK9-F1
#
_cell.length_a   1.000
_cell.length_b   1.000
_cell.length_c   1.000
_cell.angle_alpha   90.00
_cell.angle_beta   90.00
_cell.angle_gamma   90.00
#
_symmetry.space_group_name_H-M   'P 1'
#
loop_
_entity.id
_entity.type
_entity.pdbx_description
1 polymer ?
#
loop_
_entity_poly.entity_id
_entity_poly.type
_entity_poly.pdbx_seq_one_letter_code
_entity_poly.pdbx_strand_id
1 'polypeptide(L)'
;MTTLNNPSHTRPLERATSARPVLLGPIVVYGFAAVVAMWCAWLLSHTPGLDAPPAAVAMSLIAALSLTTFMGGWSVARGGAQAIAWKVGGGAGCLAAAVTLLLLASHIVEQSPPGTVPAAGMSGLRPTAFIYIPGFLVVAAIIGAVTAVVGSLAGRKPPPPDGLYAGHDHWLSRFALVTAAAVFPVIVLGGFVTSTASGMAVTGWPDSYGANMFLFPISLMSEPRIFLEHSHRLFGSMAGLSVLTLTIYALRHETRPRVRLWIVGMFIVVCVQGLLGGLRVVHNHTDLAILHGVLGQLFFAMAAAACIHLAFSYRLLAAPRPAVELPGDEARLPRRRRVMATALLHLLILQLVMGAWYRHTGKLHPLYTHIAIALAIVVIGFVAGMLLRWTRDVPDRTAPLMRGVGMGILVCLALQFVLGWGAFAMVLTGPEKGPVPLAHELDDVPAPPVMQSIIATAHQANGAVLIGLAAGAVALARAATRRP
;
A
#
# COMPACT_ATOMS: atom_id res chain seq x y z
N MET A 1 -56.52 8.52 34.90
CA MET A 1 -55.22 8.78 35.57
C MET A 1 -54.52 7.45 35.78
N THR A 2 -53.64 7.08 34.86
CA THR A 2 -52.64 6.01 35.03
C THR A 2 -51.60 6.17 33.92
N THR A 3 -50.54 6.90 34.24
CA THR A 3 -49.42 7.20 33.35
C THR A 3 -48.43 6.03 33.34
N LEU A 4 -48.41 5.26 32.26
CA LEU A 4 -47.33 4.30 31.99
C LEU A 4 -46.13 5.04 31.42
N ASN A 5 -45.14 5.23 32.27
CA ASN A 5 -43.84 5.79 31.95
C ASN A 5 -43.03 4.75 31.15
N ASN A 6 -43.00 4.88 29.82
CA ASN A 6 -42.13 4.08 28.95
C ASN A 6 -40.78 4.83 28.81
N PRO A 7 -39.65 4.29 29.31
CA PRO A 7 -38.35 4.94 29.10
C PRO A 7 -37.95 4.76 27.63
N SER A 8 -38.25 5.78 26.84
CA SER A 8 -37.90 5.91 25.43
C SER A 8 -36.40 5.77 25.18
N HIS A 9 -36.09 5.06 24.10
CA HIS A 9 -34.81 4.92 23.42
C HIS A 9 -34.16 6.27 23.02
N THR A 10 -33.64 7.02 23.97
CA THR A 10 -32.84 8.23 23.71
C THR A 10 -31.52 8.12 24.45
N ARG A 11 -30.52 7.41 23.89
CA ARG A 11 -29.12 7.48 24.37
C ARG A 11 -28.02 6.85 23.47
N PRO A 12 -28.00 7.07 22.14
CA PRO A 12 -26.71 7.03 21.41
C PRO A 12 -26.06 8.42 21.24
N LEU A 13 -26.85 9.49 21.17
CA LEU A 13 -26.36 10.82 20.77
C LEU A 13 -25.70 11.61 21.91
N GLU A 14 -26.14 11.46 23.16
CA GLU A 14 -25.57 12.17 24.32
C GLU A 14 -24.19 11.65 24.76
N ARG A 15 -23.77 10.44 24.36
CA ARG A 15 -22.42 9.93 24.67
C ARG A 15 -21.32 10.45 23.74
N ALA A 16 -21.66 11.13 22.66
CA ALA A 16 -20.68 11.56 21.66
C ALA A 16 -19.94 12.85 22.03
N THR A 17 -20.44 13.65 22.97
CA THR A 17 -19.92 15.00 23.26
C THR A 17 -18.81 15.05 24.33
N SER A 18 -18.50 13.93 25.01
CA SER A 18 -17.51 13.88 26.10
C SER A 18 -16.28 13.01 25.85
N ALA A 19 -16.16 12.39 24.68
CA ALA A 19 -15.01 11.53 24.38
C ALA A 19 -13.76 12.40 24.13
N ARG A 20 -12.73 12.27 24.99
CA ARG A 20 -11.43 12.91 24.75
C ARG A 20 -10.88 12.48 23.38
N PRO A 21 -10.38 13.41 22.56
CA PRO A 21 -9.87 13.07 21.24
C PRO A 21 -8.71 12.08 21.35
N VAL A 22 -8.76 11.01 20.56
CA VAL A 22 -7.73 9.97 20.54
C VAL A 22 -6.48 10.54 19.87
N LEU A 23 -5.41 10.71 20.66
CA LEU A 23 -4.15 11.28 20.17
C LEU A 23 -3.34 10.29 19.31
N LEU A 24 -3.33 9.01 19.69
CA LEU A 24 -2.48 7.99 19.07
C LEU A 24 -2.84 7.71 17.60
N GLY A 25 -4.14 7.61 17.29
CA GLY A 25 -4.64 7.31 15.95
C GLY A 25 -4.12 8.24 14.85
N PRO A 26 -4.33 9.57 14.96
CA PRO A 26 -3.81 10.51 13.98
C PRO A 26 -2.28 10.57 13.93
N ILE A 27 -1.58 10.40 15.06
CA ILE A 27 -0.10 10.31 15.06
C ILE A 27 0.37 9.15 14.19
N VAL A 28 -0.20 7.96 14.38
CA VAL A 28 0.18 6.76 13.62
C VAL A 28 -0.16 6.93 12.14
N VAL A 29 -1.36 7.41 11.82
CA VAL A 29 -1.80 7.62 10.43
C VAL A 29 -0.90 8.59 9.69
N TYR A 30 -0.68 9.79 10.24
CA TYR A 30 0.08 10.81 9.54
C TYR A 30 1.59 10.62 9.65
N GLY A 31 2.07 9.97 10.70
CA GLY A 31 3.48 9.58 10.81
C GLY A 31 3.86 8.54 9.76
N PHE A 32 3.10 7.46 9.60
CA PHE A 32 3.36 6.51 8.51
C PHE A 32 3.07 7.07 7.12
N ALA A 33 2.08 7.96 6.97
CA ALA A 33 1.88 8.66 5.69
C ALA A 33 3.12 9.51 5.33
N ALA A 34 3.71 10.18 6.32
CA ALA A 34 4.98 10.90 6.15
C ALA A 34 6.12 9.95 5.78
N VAL A 35 6.25 8.79 6.44
CA VAL A 35 7.25 7.75 6.09
C VAL A 35 7.12 7.37 4.61
N VAL A 36 5.92 6.97 4.17
CA VAL A 36 5.70 6.54 2.77
C VAL A 36 6.05 7.67 1.79
N ALA A 37 5.62 8.90 2.07
CA ALA A 37 5.88 10.05 1.22
C ALA A 37 7.38 10.39 1.16
N MET A 38 8.06 10.41 2.31
CA MET A 38 9.50 10.68 2.41
C MET A 38 10.32 9.59 1.72
N TRP A 39 9.95 8.31 1.86
CA TRP A 39 10.67 7.21 1.21
C TRP A 39 10.48 7.23 -0.31
N CYS A 40 9.28 7.57 -0.79
CA CYS A 40 9.07 7.78 -2.23
C CYS A 40 9.86 8.98 -2.77
N ALA A 41 9.92 10.08 -2.02
CA ALA A 41 10.75 11.24 -2.39
C ALA A 41 12.26 10.88 -2.39
N TRP A 42 12.70 10.08 -1.41
CA TRP A 42 14.07 9.56 -1.36
C TRP A 42 14.37 8.68 -2.57
N LEU A 43 13.50 7.72 -2.89
CA LEU A 43 13.64 6.82 -4.03
C LEU A 43 13.80 7.60 -5.35
N LEU A 44 12.91 8.58 -5.57
CA LEU A 44 12.94 9.40 -6.78
C LEU A 44 14.21 10.24 -6.86
N SER A 45 14.62 10.85 -5.75
CA SER A 45 15.80 11.73 -5.72
C SER A 45 17.14 10.97 -5.80
N HIS A 46 17.19 9.70 -5.42
CA HIS A 46 18.39 8.85 -5.46
C HIS A 46 18.39 7.86 -6.62
N THR A 47 17.43 7.95 -7.54
CA THR A 47 17.43 7.12 -8.75
C THR A 47 18.71 7.40 -9.55
N PRO A 48 19.56 6.40 -9.82
CA PRO A 48 20.79 6.61 -10.56
C PRO A 48 20.54 7.28 -11.92
N GLY A 49 21.31 8.33 -12.21
CA GLY A 49 21.17 9.16 -13.40
C GLY A 49 20.36 10.46 -13.22
N LEU A 50 19.69 10.67 -12.07
CA LEU A 50 19.09 11.97 -11.73
C LEU A 50 20.07 12.91 -11.01
N ASP A 51 21.03 12.34 -10.26
CA ASP A 51 22.09 13.05 -9.52
C ASP A 51 21.60 14.28 -8.74
N ALA A 52 20.46 14.15 -8.05
CA ALA A 52 19.84 15.26 -7.35
C ALA A 52 20.79 15.83 -6.26
N PRO A 53 21.02 17.15 -6.21
CA PRO A 53 21.92 17.72 -5.22
C PRO A 53 21.38 17.51 -3.80
N PRO A 54 22.24 17.36 -2.76
CA PRO A 54 21.81 17.08 -1.39
C PRO A 54 20.75 18.04 -0.84
N ALA A 55 20.81 19.32 -1.25
CA ALA A 55 19.81 20.32 -0.88
C ALA A 55 18.42 19.99 -1.47
N ALA A 56 18.34 19.55 -2.72
CA ALA A 56 17.06 19.19 -3.35
C ALA A 56 16.47 17.93 -2.69
N VAL A 57 17.30 16.94 -2.38
CA VAL A 57 16.92 15.77 -1.59
C VAL A 57 16.30 16.21 -0.25
N ALA A 58 17.03 17.00 0.53
CA ALA A 58 16.57 17.47 1.84
C ALA A 58 15.25 18.24 1.76
N MET A 59 15.13 19.15 0.78
CA MET A 59 13.91 19.92 0.55
C MET A 59 12.72 19.03 0.18
N SER A 60 12.93 17.98 -0.63
CA SER A 60 11.87 17.04 -0.99
C SER A 60 11.35 16.26 0.22
N LEU A 61 12.25 15.85 1.13
CA LEU A 61 11.90 15.14 2.37
C LEU A 61 11.16 16.07 3.34
N ILE A 62 11.63 17.31 3.51
CA ILE A 62 10.97 18.32 4.33
C ILE A 62 9.58 18.65 3.77
N ALA A 63 9.44 18.77 2.45
CA ALA A 63 8.15 19.02 1.80
C ALA A 63 7.17 17.86 2.02
N ALA A 64 7.63 16.60 1.86
CA ALA A 64 6.81 15.41 2.11
C ALA A 64 6.34 15.32 3.57
N LEU A 65 7.26 15.54 4.52
CA LEU A 65 6.93 15.62 5.95
C LEU A 65 5.91 16.74 6.22
N SER A 66 6.21 17.96 5.76
CA SER A 66 5.37 19.14 6.01
C SER A 66 3.96 19.00 5.45
N LEU A 67 3.82 18.45 4.24
CA LEU A 67 2.52 18.24 3.60
C LEU A 67 1.67 17.25 4.39
N THR A 68 2.26 16.12 4.80
CA THR A 68 1.51 15.06 5.51
C THR A 68 1.13 15.47 6.93
N THR A 69 2.00 16.17 7.66
CA THR A 69 1.66 16.72 9.00
C THR A 69 0.70 17.91 8.91
N PHE A 70 0.79 18.74 7.87
CA PHE A 70 -0.23 19.75 7.55
C PHE A 70 -1.60 19.10 7.35
N MET A 71 -1.68 18.05 6.52
CA MET A 71 -2.92 17.29 6.33
C MET A 71 -3.42 16.68 7.65
N GLY A 72 -2.51 16.27 8.52
CA GLY A 72 -2.81 15.82 9.88
C GLY A 72 -3.51 16.87 10.73
N GLY A 73 -2.91 18.04 10.84
CA GLY A 73 -3.51 19.18 11.53
C GLY A 73 -4.86 19.60 10.94
N TRP A 74 -4.93 19.68 9.61
CA TRP A 74 -6.17 20.00 8.88
C TRP A 74 -7.28 18.99 9.17
N SER A 75 -6.97 17.70 9.12
CA SER A 75 -7.97 16.68 9.33
C SER A 75 -8.47 16.60 10.77
N VAL A 76 -7.60 16.84 11.75
CA VAL A 76 -7.99 16.81 13.17
C VAL A 76 -8.80 18.06 13.53
N ALA A 77 -8.47 19.21 12.94
CA ALA A 77 -9.28 20.43 13.06
C ALA A 77 -10.69 20.27 12.49
N ARG A 78 -10.83 19.64 11.31
CA ARG A 78 -12.17 19.32 10.73
C ARG A 78 -12.98 18.35 11.59
N GLY A 79 -12.32 17.58 12.45
CA GLY A 79 -12.96 16.72 13.44
C GLY A 79 -13.28 17.40 14.77
N GLY A 80 -13.06 18.72 14.90
CA GLY A 80 -13.30 19.48 16.13
C GLY A 80 -12.18 19.41 17.18
N ALA A 81 -11.05 18.78 16.88
CA ALA A 81 -9.97 18.52 17.84
C ALA A 81 -8.73 19.42 17.60
N GLN A 82 -8.94 20.67 17.18
CA GLN A 82 -7.84 21.59 16.84
C GLN A 82 -6.78 21.74 17.96
N ALA A 83 -7.20 21.71 19.24
CA ALA A 83 -6.32 21.89 20.38
C ALA A 83 -5.17 20.86 20.47
N ILE A 84 -5.31 19.69 19.84
CA ILE A 84 -4.26 18.64 19.84
C ILE A 84 -3.42 18.64 18.56
N ALA A 85 -3.65 19.53 17.60
CA ALA A 85 -3.00 19.49 16.28
C ALA A 85 -1.46 19.52 16.36
N TRP A 86 -0.88 20.35 17.24
CA TRP A 86 0.57 20.42 17.43
C TRP A 86 1.15 19.11 18.00
N LYS A 87 0.43 18.43 18.91
CA LYS A 87 0.83 17.12 19.46
C LYS A 87 0.77 16.05 18.39
N VAL A 88 -0.26 16.09 17.54
CA VAL A 88 -0.41 15.19 16.39
C VAL A 88 0.74 15.39 15.42
N GLY A 89 1.03 16.64 15.04
CA GLY A 89 2.12 16.97 14.13
C GLY A 89 3.48 16.58 14.67
N GLY A 90 3.79 16.95 15.91
CA GLY A 90 5.08 16.64 16.54
C GLY A 90 5.27 15.14 16.75
N GLY A 91 4.23 14.43 17.20
CA GLY A 91 4.25 12.98 17.32
C GLY A 91 4.40 12.27 15.98
N ALA A 92 3.68 12.72 14.94
CA ALA A 92 3.80 12.18 13.59
C ALA A 92 5.20 12.42 13.00
N GLY A 93 5.76 13.62 13.17
CA GLY A 93 7.11 13.94 12.71
C GLY A 93 8.19 13.11 13.43
N CYS A 94 8.08 12.94 14.74
CA CYS A 94 8.98 12.09 15.52
C CYS A 94 8.88 10.62 15.07
N LEU A 95 7.67 10.09 14.90
CA LEU A 95 7.45 8.73 14.40
C LEU A 95 8.03 8.55 12.99
N ALA A 96 7.79 9.51 12.09
CA ALA A 96 8.29 9.47 10.73
C ALA A 96 9.82 9.48 10.68
N ALA A 97 10.45 10.33 11.48
CA ALA A 97 11.90 10.36 11.61
C ALA A 97 12.44 9.04 12.17
N ALA A 98 11.85 8.50 13.24
CA ALA A 98 12.28 7.23 13.84
C ALA A 98 12.25 6.06 12.86
N VAL A 99 11.19 5.96 12.05
CA VAL A 99 11.10 4.90 11.02
C VAL A 99 12.02 5.19 9.84
N THR A 100 12.18 6.45 9.44
CA THR A 100 13.06 6.84 8.30
C THR A 100 14.54 6.67 8.62
N LEU A 101 14.92 6.55 9.89
CA LEU A 101 16.27 6.10 10.24
C LEU A 101 16.59 4.73 9.63
N LEU A 102 15.61 3.84 9.38
CA LEU A 102 15.87 2.57 8.68
C LEU A 102 16.40 2.77 7.25
N LEU A 103 16.14 3.93 6.65
CA LEU A 103 16.57 4.30 5.30
C LEU A 103 17.79 5.22 5.33
N LEU A 104 17.84 6.14 6.32
CA LEU A 104 18.95 7.10 6.49
C LEU A 104 20.12 6.51 7.29
N ALA A 105 19.98 5.32 7.86
CA ALA A 105 21.05 4.71 8.67
C ALA A 105 22.29 4.36 7.83
N SER A 106 22.15 4.29 6.51
CA SER A 106 23.26 4.25 5.57
C SER A 106 24.16 5.50 5.63
N HIS A 107 23.64 6.70 5.95
CA HIS A 107 24.43 7.94 6.07
C HIS A 107 25.19 8.08 7.39
N ILE A 108 24.79 7.33 8.42
CA ILE A 108 25.52 7.28 9.70
C ILE A 108 26.61 6.21 9.71
N VAL A 109 26.81 5.51 8.59
CA VAL A 109 27.88 4.54 8.38
C VAL A 109 28.98 5.16 7.50
N GLU A 110 30.22 4.71 7.66
CA GLU A 110 31.33 5.03 6.77
C GLU A 110 30.97 4.63 5.32
N GLN A 111 31.16 5.55 4.38
CA GLN A 111 30.83 5.26 2.98
C GLN A 111 32.03 4.57 2.34
N SER A 112 31.82 3.35 1.86
CA SER A 112 32.85 2.61 1.14
C SER A 112 32.90 3.07 -0.32
N PRO A 113 34.09 3.10 -0.96
CA PRO A 113 34.19 3.36 -2.39
C PRO A 113 33.34 2.36 -3.20
N PRO A 114 32.74 2.77 -4.33
CA PRO A 114 32.05 1.85 -5.23
C PRO A 114 32.90 0.61 -5.56
N GLY A 115 32.27 -0.57 -5.61
CA GLY A 115 32.94 -1.84 -5.93
C GLY A 115 33.69 -2.51 -4.78
N THR A 116 33.58 -1.99 -3.54
CA THR A 116 34.21 -2.60 -2.36
C THR A 116 33.21 -3.38 -1.51
N VAL A 117 33.71 -4.36 -0.75
CA VAL A 117 32.89 -5.09 0.23
C VAL A 117 32.66 -4.20 1.44
N PRO A 118 31.39 -3.94 1.83
CA PRO A 118 31.10 -3.08 2.97
C PRO A 118 31.51 -3.74 4.30
N ALA A 119 31.86 -2.93 5.30
CA ALA A 119 32.14 -3.42 6.65
C ALA A 119 30.89 -4.08 7.26
N ALA A 120 31.07 -5.26 7.87
CA ALA A 120 29.98 -5.98 8.49
C ALA A 120 29.64 -5.43 9.89
N GLY A 121 28.37 -5.13 10.12
CA GLY A 121 27.84 -4.81 11.45
C GLY A 121 28.15 -3.39 11.96
N MET A 122 28.34 -3.25 13.28
CA MET A 122 28.48 -1.95 13.96
C MET A 122 29.86 -1.28 13.80
N SER A 123 30.84 -1.98 13.25
CA SER A 123 32.20 -1.45 13.04
C SER A 123 32.27 -0.29 12.06
N GLY A 124 31.22 -0.05 11.27
CA GLY A 124 31.13 1.04 10.30
C GLY A 124 30.42 2.30 10.78
N LEU A 125 29.93 2.42 12.03
CA LEU A 125 29.20 3.61 12.46
C LEU A 125 30.12 4.83 12.65
N ARG A 126 29.71 5.98 12.11
CA ARG A 126 30.39 7.26 12.31
C ARG A 126 30.22 7.73 13.76
N PRO A 127 31.26 8.27 14.42
CA PRO A 127 31.17 8.81 15.78
C PRO A 127 30.08 9.89 15.96
N THR A 128 29.76 10.62 14.89
CA THR A 128 28.75 11.68 14.88
C THR A 128 27.31 11.17 14.87
N ALA A 129 27.08 9.86 14.68
CA ALA A 129 25.74 9.25 14.66
C ALA A 129 24.91 9.57 15.92
N PHE A 130 25.56 9.61 17.08
CA PHE A 130 24.92 9.92 18.37
C PHE A 130 24.34 11.35 18.45
N ILE A 131 24.79 12.27 17.60
CA ILE A 131 24.28 13.65 17.51
C ILE A 131 23.22 13.75 16.42
N TYR A 132 23.45 13.12 15.26
CA TYR A 132 22.54 13.18 14.13
C TYR A 132 21.18 12.54 14.43
N ILE A 133 21.13 11.41 15.14
CA ILE A 133 19.89 10.70 15.42
C ILE A 133 18.93 11.54 16.29
N PRO A 134 19.32 12.05 17.48
CA PRO A 134 18.47 12.92 18.28
C PRO A 134 18.10 14.21 17.54
N GLY A 135 19.06 14.82 16.84
CA GLY A 135 18.83 16.04 16.07
C GLY A 135 17.76 15.86 15.00
N PHE A 136 17.82 14.75 14.24
CA PHE A 136 16.84 14.42 13.22
C PHE A 136 15.42 14.23 13.79
N LEU A 137 15.30 13.52 14.92
CA LEU A 137 14.02 13.32 15.62
C LEU A 137 13.42 14.65 16.09
N VAL A 138 14.23 15.51 16.72
CA VAL A 138 13.78 16.81 17.25
C VAL A 138 13.36 17.75 16.12
N VAL A 139 14.18 17.89 15.07
CA VAL A 139 13.88 18.75 13.92
C VAL A 139 12.59 18.30 13.23
N ALA A 140 12.42 16.99 13.00
CA ALA A 140 11.20 16.47 12.39
C ALA A 140 9.96 16.69 13.27
N ALA A 141 10.08 16.54 14.59
CA ALA A 141 9.00 16.84 15.52
C ALA A 141 8.62 18.34 15.50
N ILE A 142 9.59 19.25 15.44
CA ILE A 142 9.34 20.69 15.36
C ILE A 142 8.64 21.04 14.04
N ILE A 143 9.19 20.60 12.91
CA ILE A 143 8.59 20.84 11.58
C ILE A 143 7.17 20.28 11.55
N GLY A 144 6.97 19.05 12.04
CA GLY A 144 5.68 18.40 12.10
C GLY A 144 4.67 19.17 12.96
N ALA A 145 5.08 19.65 14.14
CA ALA A 145 4.23 20.43 15.03
C ALA A 145 3.81 21.76 14.39
N VAL A 146 4.76 22.50 13.82
CA VAL A 146 4.50 23.80 13.17
C VAL A 146 3.53 23.64 11.98
N THR A 147 3.83 22.72 11.07
CA THR A 147 3.02 22.50 9.86
C THR A 147 1.62 21.96 10.20
N ALA A 148 1.48 21.12 11.23
CA ALA A 148 0.16 20.71 11.71
C ALA A 148 -0.63 21.86 12.35
N VAL A 149 0.01 22.80 13.04
CA VAL A 149 -0.68 24.01 13.50
C VAL A 149 -1.22 24.80 12.31
N VAL A 150 -0.39 25.05 11.30
CA VAL A 150 -0.81 25.76 10.07
C VAL A 150 -1.98 25.03 9.39
N GLY A 151 -1.89 23.71 9.23
CA GLY A 151 -2.97 22.89 8.67
C GLY A 151 -4.26 22.99 9.49
N SER A 152 -4.15 23.02 10.82
CA SER A 152 -5.30 23.14 11.70
C SER A 152 -6.02 24.49 11.56
N LEU A 153 -5.28 25.57 11.30
CA LEU A 153 -5.83 26.91 11.05
C LEU A 153 -6.61 26.94 9.73
N ALA A 154 -6.06 26.31 8.68
CA ALA A 154 -6.72 26.18 7.37
C ALA A 154 -7.93 25.23 7.40
N GLY A 155 -7.97 24.28 8.34
CA GLY A 155 -9.05 23.31 8.50
C GLY A 155 -10.23 23.77 9.34
N ARG A 156 -10.23 25.03 9.83
CA ARG A 156 -11.27 25.56 10.72
C ARG A 156 -12.65 25.52 10.06
N LYS A 157 -13.49 24.59 10.53
CA LYS A 157 -14.92 24.52 10.27
C LYS A 157 -15.63 24.08 11.56
N PRO A 158 -16.91 24.45 11.76
CA PRO A 158 -17.68 23.92 12.86
C PRO A 158 -17.66 22.38 12.81
N PRO A 159 -17.47 21.70 13.96
CA PRO A 159 -17.40 20.25 13.99
C PRO A 159 -18.72 19.66 13.46
N PRO A 160 -18.65 18.58 12.67
CA PRO A 160 -19.85 17.94 12.18
C PRO A 160 -20.67 17.38 13.37
N PRO A 161 -22.01 17.47 13.31
CA PRO A 161 -22.90 17.14 14.44
C PRO A 161 -22.75 15.70 14.95
N ASP A 162 -22.22 14.79 14.13
CA ASP A 162 -22.22 13.35 14.41
C ASP A 162 -20.95 12.85 15.13
N GLY A 163 -19.97 13.70 15.47
CA GLY A 163 -18.75 13.30 16.22
C GLY A 163 -17.87 12.22 15.55
N LEU A 164 -18.13 11.93 14.27
CA LEU A 164 -17.63 10.78 13.49
C LEU A 164 -16.08 10.70 13.37
N TYR A 165 -15.37 11.76 13.72
CA TYR A 165 -13.92 11.93 13.49
C TYR A 165 -13.04 11.66 14.73
N ALA A 166 -13.62 11.30 15.88
CA ALA A 166 -12.88 11.21 17.14
C ALA A 166 -12.51 9.78 17.60
N GLY A 167 -13.10 8.74 16.99
CA GLY A 167 -12.96 7.35 17.47
C GLY A 167 -11.79 6.58 16.87
N HIS A 168 -11.33 5.54 17.59
CA HIS A 168 -10.30 4.61 17.11
C HIS A 168 -10.65 3.93 15.78
N ASP A 169 -11.92 3.60 15.56
CA ASP A 169 -12.39 2.97 14.33
C ASP A 169 -12.11 3.81 13.07
N HIS A 170 -12.27 5.12 13.18
CA HIS A 170 -12.03 6.06 12.09
C HIS A 170 -10.55 6.11 11.72
N TRP A 171 -9.68 6.21 12.73
CA TRP A 171 -8.23 6.22 12.53
C TRP A 171 -7.70 4.87 12.05
N LEU A 172 -8.28 3.76 12.51
CA LEU A 172 -7.94 2.42 12.03
C LEU A 172 -8.25 2.25 10.54
N SER A 173 -9.42 2.73 10.09
CA SER A 173 -9.77 2.72 8.66
C SER A 173 -8.81 3.56 7.82
N ARG A 174 -8.41 4.73 8.31
CA ARG A 174 -7.43 5.58 7.60
C ARG A 174 -6.04 4.97 7.59
N PHE A 175 -5.66 4.30 8.68
CA PHE A 175 -4.36 3.65 8.74
C PHE A 175 -4.27 2.44 7.81
N ALA A 176 -5.37 1.72 7.60
CA ALA A 176 -5.43 0.68 6.58
C ALA A 176 -5.18 1.24 5.16
N LEU A 177 -5.71 2.42 4.85
CA LEU A 177 -5.45 3.10 3.58
C LEU A 177 -3.96 3.46 3.45
N VAL A 178 -3.36 4.02 4.50
CA VAL A 178 -1.91 4.32 4.53
C VAL A 178 -1.09 3.03 4.38
N THR A 179 -1.51 1.93 5.01
CA THR A 179 -0.85 0.62 4.88
C THR A 179 -0.94 0.10 3.45
N ALA A 180 -2.11 0.18 2.79
CA ALA A 180 -2.23 -0.18 1.39
C ALA A 180 -1.36 0.72 0.48
N ALA A 181 -1.32 2.03 0.76
CA ALA A 181 -0.44 2.97 0.07
C ALA A 181 1.05 2.67 0.31
N ALA A 182 1.43 2.14 1.47
CA ALA A 182 2.80 1.71 1.77
C ALA A 182 3.21 0.44 1.00
N VAL A 183 2.25 -0.47 0.73
CA VAL A 183 2.49 -1.69 -0.06
C VAL A 183 2.62 -1.37 -1.55
N PHE A 184 1.94 -0.35 -2.06
CA PHE A 184 1.92 -0.05 -3.50
C PHE A 184 3.32 0.23 -4.10
N PRO A 185 4.20 1.05 -3.49
CA PRO A 185 5.58 1.21 -3.96
C PRO A 185 6.36 -0.11 -4.01
N VAL A 186 6.11 -1.06 -3.09
CA VAL A 186 6.75 -2.40 -3.11
C VAL A 186 6.37 -3.14 -4.39
N ILE A 187 5.10 -3.05 -4.79
CA ILE A 187 4.58 -3.68 -6.02
C ILE A 187 5.21 -3.05 -7.27
N VAL A 188 5.37 -1.73 -7.29
CA VAL A 188 6.01 -1.01 -8.41
C VAL A 188 7.50 -1.36 -8.49
N LEU A 189 8.21 -1.31 -7.36
CA LEU A 189 9.63 -1.66 -7.28
C LEU A 189 9.88 -3.13 -7.66
N GLY A 190 9.06 -4.07 -7.19
CA GLY A 190 9.16 -5.48 -7.57
C GLY A 190 8.95 -5.69 -9.07
N GLY A 191 8.06 -4.90 -9.68
CA GLY A 191 7.89 -4.84 -11.13
C GLY A 191 9.16 -4.38 -11.83
N PHE A 192 9.77 -3.29 -11.37
CA PHE A 192 11.06 -2.82 -11.91
C PHE A 192 12.15 -3.86 -11.74
N VAL A 193 12.36 -4.40 -10.53
CA VAL A 193 13.36 -5.45 -10.24
C VAL A 193 13.24 -6.63 -11.19
N THR A 194 12.02 -7.05 -11.50
CA THR A 194 11.80 -8.15 -12.45
C THR A 194 12.03 -7.70 -13.90
N SER A 195 11.58 -6.50 -14.27
CA SER A 195 11.72 -5.95 -15.63
C SER A 195 13.16 -5.68 -16.05
N THR A 196 13.97 -5.16 -15.13
CA THR A 196 15.38 -4.79 -15.36
C THR A 196 16.34 -5.94 -15.05
N ALA A 197 15.80 -7.13 -14.79
CA ALA A 197 16.55 -8.32 -14.38
C ALA A 197 17.46 -8.07 -13.15
N SER A 198 17.04 -7.19 -12.23
CA SER A 198 17.80 -6.86 -11.02
C SER A 198 17.64 -7.89 -9.90
N GLY A 199 16.81 -8.92 -10.07
CA GLY A 199 16.43 -9.82 -8.97
C GLY A 199 17.60 -10.53 -8.29
N MET A 200 18.73 -10.71 -8.96
CA MET A 200 19.94 -11.33 -8.38
C MET A 200 21.10 -10.33 -8.23
N ALA A 201 20.82 -9.03 -8.32
CA ALA A 201 21.84 -7.99 -8.28
C ALA A 201 22.53 -7.94 -6.91
N VAL A 202 21.80 -8.11 -5.80
CA VAL A 202 22.34 -8.08 -4.43
C VAL A 202 22.45 -9.49 -3.87
N THR A 203 23.65 -9.85 -3.42
CA THR A 203 23.93 -11.15 -2.80
C THR A 203 23.57 -11.15 -1.32
N GLY A 204 23.13 -12.32 -0.82
CA GLY A 204 22.80 -12.52 0.59
C GLY A 204 21.38 -12.13 0.96
N TRP A 205 20.93 -12.63 2.12
CA TRP A 205 19.69 -12.26 2.80
C TRP A 205 19.72 -12.87 4.22
N PRO A 206 19.36 -12.12 5.28
CA PRO A 206 18.82 -10.76 5.28
C PRO A 206 19.89 -9.66 5.12
N ASP A 207 21.16 -10.00 4.95
CA ASP A 207 22.24 -9.06 4.67
C ASP A 207 22.20 -8.54 3.20
N SER A 208 23.06 -7.56 2.90
CA SER A 208 23.37 -7.10 1.54
C SER A 208 24.88 -7.04 1.39
N TYR A 209 25.45 -8.02 0.67
CA TYR A 209 26.90 -8.22 0.54
C TYR A 209 27.62 -8.35 1.90
N GLY A 210 27.03 -9.07 2.86
CA GLY A 210 27.59 -9.26 4.20
C GLY A 210 27.35 -8.09 5.18
N ALA A 211 26.90 -6.93 4.70
CA ALA A 211 26.49 -5.83 5.57
C ALA A 211 25.03 -5.96 6.01
N ASN A 212 24.69 -5.37 7.16
CA ASN A 212 23.30 -5.26 7.58
C ASN A 212 22.52 -4.46 6.52
N MET A 213 21.36 -4.97 6.07
CA MET A 213 20.57 -4.34 5.02
C MET A 213 20.18 -2.88 5.30
N PHE A 214 19.90 -2.51 6.56
CA PHE A 214 19.55 -1.12 6.90
C PHE A 214 20.76 -0.18 7.01
N LEU A 215 21.96 -0.75 7.07
CA LEU A 215 23.24 -0.04 7.17
C LEU A 215 24.03 -0.10 5.86
N PHE A 216 23.45 -0.64 4.79
CA PHE A 216 24.12 -0.77 3.51
C PHE A 216 24.49 0.62 2.95
N PRO A 217 25.77 0.88 2.62
CA PRO A 217 26.19 2.21 2.18
C PRO A 217 25.53 2.63 0.86
N ILE A 218 24.99 3.86 0.81
CA ILE A 218 24.34 4.40 -0.39
C ILE A 218 25.34 4.52 -1.55
N SER A 219 26.62 4.77 -1.27
CA SER A 219 27.67 4.83 -2.30
C SER A 219 27.78 3.54 -3.13
N LEU A 220 27.42 2.40 -2.54
CA LEU A 220 27.42 1.09 -3.20
C LEU A 220 26.14 0.81 -4.00
N MET A 221 25.14 1.70 -3.94
CA MET A 221 23.90 1.63 -4.71
C MET A 221 23.96 2.44 -6.03
N SER A 222 25.16 2.80 -6.49
CA SER A 222 25.34 3.58 -7.73
C SER A 222 24.93 2.81 -8.98
N GLU A 223 25.09 1.49 -9.00
CA GLU A 223 24.58 0.62 -10.06
C GLU A 223 23.04 0.54 -10.03
N PRO A 224 22.33 0.90 -11.13
CA PRO A 224 20.87 0.95 -11.16
C PRO A 224 20.17 -0.34 -10.71
N ARG A 225 20.73 -1.51 -11.05
CA ARG A 225 20.12 -2.79 -10.68
C ARG A 225 20.26 -3.08 -9.18
N ILE A 226 21.41 -2.76 -8.58
CA ILE A 226 21.63 -2.84 -7.13
C ILE A 226 20.67 -1.88 -6.41
N PHE A 227 20.56 -0.63 -6.91
CA PHE A 227 19.64 0.36 -6.36
C PHE A 227 18.19 -0.14 -6.30
N LEU A 228 17.69 -0.69 -7.41
CA LEU A 228 16.31 -1.19 -7.51
C LEU A 228 16.05 -2.38 -6.59
N GLU A 229 16.96 -3.35 -6.57
CA GLU A 229 16.83 -4.55 -5.75
C GLU A 229 16.84 -4.18 -4.26
N HIS A 230 17.84 -3.41 -3.82
CA HIS A 230 17.99 -3.07 -2.42
C HIS A 230 16.86 -2.15 -1.94
N SER A 231 16.45 -1.17 -2.76
CA SER A 231 15.29 -0.33 -2.47
C SER A 231 14.01 -1.15 -2.31
N HIS A 232 13.81 -2.18 -3.15
CA HIS A 232 12.67 -3.08 -3.01
C HIS A 232 12.65 -3.80 -1.65
N ARG A 233 13.81 -4.26 -1.15
CA ARG A 233 13.93 -4.87 0.19
C ARG A 233 13.59 -3.90 1.32
N LEU A 234 14.10 -2.67 1.24
CA LEU A 234 13.83 -1.63 2.23
C LEU A 234 12.33 -1.31 2.29
N PHE A 235 11.71 -1.05 1.13
CA PHE A 235 10.27 -0.78 1.07
C PHE A 235 9.43 -1.97 1.54
N GLY A 236 9.89 -3.21 1.31
CA GLY A 236 9.28 -4.42 1.88
C GLY A 236 9.24 -4.39 3.42
N SER A 237 10.33 -3.94 4.04
CA SER A 237 10.44 -3.80 5.50
C SER A 237 9.55 -2.67 6.04
N MET A 238 9.46 -1.53 5.35
CA MET A 238 8.52 -0.45 5.67
C MET A 238 7.05 -0.92 5.58
N ALA A 239 6.70 -1.67 4.54
CA ALA A 239 5.36 -2.25 4.40
C ALA A 239 5.07 -3.27 5.52
N GLY A 240 6.02 -4.15 5.85
CA GLY A 240 5.91 -5.09 6.97
C GLY A 240 5.67 -4.39 8.31
N LEU A 241 6.42 -3.33 8.60
CA LEU A 241 6.25 -2.52 9.82
C LEU A 241 4.88 -1.82 9.87
N SER A 242 4.40 -1.32 8.72
CA SER A 242 3.07 -0.72 8.61
C SER A 242 1.97 -1.74 8.93
N VAL A 243 2.09 -2.97 8.42
CA VAL A 243 1.14 -4.07 8.66
C VAL A 243 1.20 -4.56 10.10
N LEU A 244 2.39 -4.66 10.69
CA LEU A 244 2.57 -4.98 12.11
C LEU A 244 1.86 -3.93 12.99
N THR A 245 2.08 -2.65 12.70
CA THR A 245 1.43 -1.56 13.44
C THR A 245 -0.08 -1.61 13.27
N LEU A 246 -0.57 -1.91 12.06
CA LEU A 246 -2.01 -2.03 11.79
C LEU A 246 -2.60 -3.20 12.57
N THR A 247 -1.87 -4.30 12.66
CA THR A 247 -2.26 -5.50 13.40
C THR A 247 -2.34 -5.21 14.90
N ILE A 248 -1.31 -4.59 15.49
CA ILE A 248 -1.31 -4.20 16.90
C ILE A 248 -2.49 -3.24 17.18
N TYR A 249 -2.70 -2.25 16.31
CA TYR A 249 -3.75 -1.26 16.49
C TYR A 249 -5.15 -1.88 16.36
N ALA A 250 -5.35 -2.78 15.39
CA ALA A 250 -6.59 -3.51 15.21
C ALA A 250 -6.88 -4.48 16.37
N LEU A 251 -5.88 -5.21 16.87
CA LEU A 251 -6.06 -6.13 18.00
C LEU A 251 -6.53 -5.41 19.27
N ARG A 252 -6.12 -4.15 19.45
CA ARG A 252 -6.50 -3.32 20.61
C ARG A 252 -7.89 -2.66 20.49
N HIS A 253 -8.33 -2.32 19.27
CA HIS A 253 -9.51 -1.45 19.10
C HIS A 253 -10.61 -1.99 18.17
N GLU A 254 -10.32 -2.94 17.30
CA GLU A 254 -11.33 -3.54 16.44
C GLU A 254 -12.10 -4.62 17.19
N THR A 255 -13.42 -4.44 17.32
CA THR A 255 -14.27 -5.36 18.09
C THR A 255 -14.68 -6.58 17.26
N ARG A 256 -14.71 -6.48 15.92
CA ARG A 256 -15.20 -7.55 15.03
C ARG A 256 -14.14 -8.65 14.85
N PRO A 257 -14.36 -9.89 15.35
CA PRO A 257 -13.35 -10.95 15.32
C PRO A 257 -12.92 -11.34 13.90
N ARG A 258 -13.85 -11.35 12.94
CA ARG A 258 -13.54 -11.66 11.54
C ARG A 258 -12.60 -10.64 10.89
N VAL A 259 -12.73 -9.36 11.26
CA VAL A 259 -11.86 -8.30 10.75
C VAL A 259 -10.47 -8.39 11.39
N ARG A 260 -10.41 -8.65 12.71
CA ARG A 260 -9.14 -8.94 13.39
C ARG A 260 -8.41 -10.14 12.77
N LEU A 261 -9.12 -11.25 12.52
CA LEU A 261 -8.55 -12.43 11.88
C LEU A 261 -8.01 -12.13 10.48
N TRP A 262 -8.72 -11.31 9.69
CA TRP A 262 -8.23 -10.87 8.37
C TRP A 262 -6.91 -10.11 8.47
N ILE A 263 -6.81 -9.18 9.44
CA ILE A 263 -5.61 -8.35 9.65
C ILE A 263 -4.44 -9.20 10.20
N VAL A 264 -4.71 -10.14 11.13
CA VAL A 264 -3.70 -11.10 11.58
C VAL A 264 -3.23 -11.98 10.42
N GLY A 265 -4.14 -12.43 9.57
CA GLY A 265 -3.81 -13.17 8.34
C GLY A 265 -2.91 -12.36 7.41
N MET A 266 -3.18 -11.06 7.22
CA MET A 266 -2.29 -10.16 6.48
C MET A 266 -0.89 -10.10 7.09
N PHE A 267 -0.77 -10.00 8.42
CA PHE A 267 0.52 -10.01 9.09
C PHE A 267 1.31 -11.31 8.83
N ILE A 268 0.65 -12.46 8.92
CA ILE A 268 1.27 -13.74 8.62
C ILE A 268 1.73 -13.79 7.16
N VAL A 269 0.88 -13.36 6.22
CA VAL A 269 1.21 -13.38 4.79
C VAL A 269 2.37 -12.44 4.46
N VAL A 270 2.48 -11.26 5.08
CA VAL A 270 3.62 -10.37 4.84
C VAL A 270 4.94 -10.93 5.39
N CYS A 271 4.91 -11.65 6.52
CA CYS A 271 6.08 -12.38 7.01
C CYS A 271 6.51 -13.49 6.05
N VAL A 272 5.55 -14.28 5.55
CA VAL A 272 5.80 -15.30 4.53
C VAL A 272 6.35 -14.68 3.25
N GLN A 273 5.84 -13.51 2.83
CA GLN A 273 6.34 -12.78 1.68
C GLN A 273 7.80 -12.35 1.84
N GLY A 274 8.18 -11.81 3.00
CA GLY A 274 9.57 -11.45 3.30
C GLY A 274 10.51 -12.67 3.27
N LEU A 275 10.07 -13.80 3.85
CA LEU A 275 10.82 -15.05 3.83
C LEU A 275 10.98 -15.60 2.40
N LEU A 276 9.89 -15.66 1.63
CA LEU A 276 9.93 -16.11 0.23
C LEU A 276 10.84 -15.20 -0.63
N GLY A 277 10.79 -13.89 -0.40
CA GLY A 277 11.65 -12.91 -1.06
C GLY A 277 13.14 -13.14 -0.77
N GLY A 278 13.49 -13.52 0.47
CA GLY A 278 14.86 -13.90 0.82
C GLY A 278 15.30 -15.24 0.23
N LEU A 279 14.48 -16.28 0.42
CA LEU A 279 14.78 -17.64 -0.05
C LEU A 279 14.97 -17.71 -1.57
N ARG A 280 14.18 -16.96 -2.35
CA ARG A 280 14.31 -16.94 -3.81
C ARG A 280 15.65 -16.34 -4.27
N VAL A 281 16.27 -15.47 -3.48
CA VAL A 281 17.60 -14.90 -3.76
C VAL A 281 18.67 -15.89 -3.34
N VAL A 282 18.61 -16.40 -2.10
CA VAL A 282 19.59 -17.35 -1.56
C VAL A 282 19.67 -18.63 -2.39
N HIS A 283 18.54 -19.15 -2.87
CA HIS A 283 18.49 -20.38 -3.66
C HIS A 283 18.49 -20.16 -5.18
N ASN A 284 18.52 -18.92 -5.66
CA ASN A 284 18.38 -18.59 -7.09
C ASN A 284 17.26 -19.39 -7.80
N HIS A 285 16.06 -19.45 -7.20
CA HIS A 285 15.01 -20.37 -7.63
C HIS A 285 13.86 -19.64 -8.34
N THR A 286 13.67 -19.94 -9.64
CA THR A 286 12.66 -19.27 -10.48
C THR A 286 11.23 -19.49 -9.97
N ASP A 287 10.88 -20.69 -9.51
CA ASP A 287 9.51 -20.94 -9.01
C ASP A 287 9.19 -20.16 -7.73
N LEU A 288 10.20 -19.94 -6.86
CA LEU A 288 10.04 -19.09 -5.68
C LEU A 288 9.84 -17.64 -6.09
N ALA A 289 10.49 -17.18 -7.17
CA ALA A 289 10.28 -15.84 -7.71
C ALA A 289 8.85 -15.68 -8.29
N ILE A 290 8.34 -16.68 -9.02
CA ILE A 290 6.95 -16.70 -9.50
C ILE A 290 5.97 -16.65 -8.33
N LEU A 291 6.16 -17.52 -7.32
CA LEU A 291 5.29 -17.59 -6.14
C LEU A 291 5.32 -16.28 -5.35
N HIS A 292 6.51 -15.72 -5.12
CA HIS A 292 6.70 -14.44 -4.44
C HIS A 292 5.94 -13.32 -5.16
N GLY A 293 6.13 -13.20 -6.49
CA GLY A 293 5.47 -12.17 -7.30
C GLY A 293 3.95 -12.28 -7.35
N VAL A 294 3.40 -13.50 -7.45
CA VAL A 294 1.95 -13.73 -7.39
C VAL A 294 1.41 -13.36 -6.01
N LEU A 295 2.00 -13.91 -4.95
CA LEU A 295 1.52 -13.71 -3.58
C LEU A 295 1.67 -12.24 -3.13
N GLY A 296 2.65 -11.48 -3.64
CA GLY A 296 2.77 -10.04 -3.40
C GLY A 296 1.57 -9.25 -3.91
N GLN A 297 1.07 -9.55 -5.12
CA GLN A 297 -0.12 -8.88 -5.65
C GLN A 297 -1.41 -9.33 -4.95
N LEU A 298 -1.50 -10.60 -4.54
CA LEU A 298 -2.61 -11.07 -3.70
C LEU A 298 -2.60 -10.40 -2.32
N PHE A 299 -1.42 -10.17 -1.75
CA PHE A 299 -1.28 -9.43 -0.50
C PHE A 299 -1.77 -7.98 -0.64
N PHE A 300 -1.44 -7.31 -1.75
CA PHE A 300 -2.02 -5.99 -2.05
C PHE A 300 -3.55 -6.04 -2.14
N ALA A 301 -4.13 -7.09 -2.75
CA ALA A 301 -5.58 -7.28 -2.75
C ALA A 301 -6.16 -7.48 -1.35
N MET A 302 -5.45 -8.18 -0.45
CA MET A 302 -5.84 -8.31 0.95
C MET A 302 -5.83 -6.96 1.68
N ALA A 303 -4.83 -6.11 1.42
CA ALA A 303 -4.74 -4.76 1.96
C ALA A 303 -5.87 -3.85 1.45
N ALA A 304 -6.20 -3.93 0.16
CA ALA A 304 -7.36 -3.22 -0.41
C ALA A 304 -8.68 -3.69 0.22
N ALA A 305 -8.86 -5.00 0.42
CA ALA A 305 -10.02 -5.54 1.11
C ALA A 305 -10.10 -5.10 2.59
N ALA A 306 -8.95 -5.00 3.28
CA ALA A 306 -8.90 -4.49 4.65
C ALA A 306 -9.37 -3.02 4.74
N CYS A 307 -9.01 -2.18 3.76
CA CYS A 307 -9.53 -0.82 3.65
C CYS A 307 -11.06 -0.80 3.62
N ILE A 308 -11.67 -1.69 2.83
CA ILE A 308 -13.13 -1.84 2.76
C ILE A 308 -13.70 -2.35 4.09
N HIS A 309 -13.14 -3.41 4.67
CA HIS A 309 -13.66 -4.00 5.91
C HIS A 309 -13.63 -3.05 7.11
N LEU A 310 -12.65 -2.15 7.16
CA LEU A 310 -12.49 -1.14 8.19
C LEU A 310 -13.30 0.14 7.91
N ALA A 311 -13.71 0.38 6.66
CA ALA A 311 -14.48 1.57 6.30
C ALA A 311 -15.85 1.63 7.01
N PHE A 312 -16.23 2.83 7.45
CA PHE A 312 -17.54 3.09 8.05
C PHE A 312 -18.69 2.71 7.11
N SER A 313 -18.58 3.03 5.82
CA SER A 313 -19.61 2.66 4.82
C SER A 313 -19.84 1.15 4.72
N TYR A 314 -18.79 0.32 4.92
CA TYR A 314 -18.97 -1.13 4.96
C TYR A 314 -19.74 -1.58 6.20
N ARG A 315 -19.51 -0.94 7.36
CA ARG A 315 -20.29 -1.22 8.58
C ARG A 315 -21.78 -0.91 8.38
N LEU A 316 -22.11 0.21 7.75
CA LEU A 316 -23.50 0.54 7.38
C LEU A 316 -24.08 -0.44 6.37
N LEU A 317 -23.24 -0.93 5.45
CA LEU A 317 -23.67 -1.87 4.43
C LEU A 317 -23.98 -3.25 5.02
N ALA A 318 -23.18 -3.69 6.00
CA ALA A 318 -23.27 -5.02 6.59
C ALA A 318 -24.22 -5.13 7.81
N ALA A 319 -24.80 -4.02 8.27
CA ALA A 319 -25.78 -4.02 9.36
C ALA A 319 -27.06 -4.77 8.94
N PRO A 320 -27.72 -5.53 9.83
CA PRO A 320 -29.00 -6.18 9.55
C PRO A 320 -30.03 -5.17 9.04
N ARG A 321 -30.82 -5.55 8.04
CA ARG A 321 -31.86 -4.71 7.46
C ARG A 321 -33.20 -5.44 7.42
N PRO A 322 -34.32 -4.74 7.60
CA PRO A 322 -35.62 -5.31 7.27
C PRO A 322 -35.62 -5.76 5.82
N ALA A 323 -36.24 -6.91 5.56
CA ALA A 323 -36.37 -7.42 4.20
C ALA A 323 -37.24 -6.46 3.39
N VAL A 324 -36.61 -5.75 2.44
CA VAL A 324 -37.34 -5.00 1.42
C VAL A 324 -37.48 -5.92 0.20
N GLU A 325 -38.71 -6.21 -0.20
CA GLU A 325 -38.97 -6.90 -1.45
C GLU A 325 -38.67 -5.95 -2.61
N LEU A 326 -37.60 -6.24 -3.34
CA LEU A 326 -37.30 -5.56 -4.60
C LEU A 326 -38.11 -6.22 -5.71
N PRO A 327 -38.87 -5.48 -6.53
CA PRO A 327 -39.66 -6.06 -7.60
C PRO A 327 -38.80 -6.57 -8.77
N GLY A 328 -39.22 -7.68 -9.38
CA GLY A 328 -38.71 -8.17 -10.67
C GLY A 328 -37.19 -8.42 -10.75
N ASP A 329 -36.55 -7.91 -11.80
CA ASP A 329 -35.11 -8.09 -12.05
C ASP A 329 -34.21 -7.41 -11.02
N GLU A 330 -34.72 -6.42 -10.27
CA GLU A 330 -33.95 -5.74 -9.23
C GLU A 330 -33.62 -6.66 -8.05
N ALA A 331 -34.48 -7.64 -7.76
CA ALA A 331 -34.22 -8.69 -6.77
C ALA A 331 -32.97 -9.51 -7.07
N ARG A 332 -32.58 -9.61 -8.36
CA ARG A 332 -31.44 -10.40 -8.82
C ARG A 332 -30.12 -9.61 -8.81
N LEU A 333 -30.17 -8.28 -8.71
CA LEU A 333 -28.99 -7.41 -8.79
C LEU A 333 -27.92 -7.72 -7.72
N PRO A 334 -28.25 -7.93 -6.43
CA PRO A 334 -27.25 -8.26 -5.42
C PRO A 334 -26.51 -9.56 -5.73
N ARG A 335 -27.25 -10.59 -6.18
CA ARG A 335 -26.67 -11.89 -6.59
C ARG A 335 -25.79 -11.71 -7.83
N ARG A 336 -26.26 -11.01 -8.87
CA ARG A 336 -25.48 -10.74 -10.10
C ARG A 336 -24.18 -10.01 -9.77
N ARG A 337 -24.21 -8.95 -8.94
CA ARG A 337 -23.00 -8.25 -8.47
C ARG A 337 -22.02 -9.18 -7.80
N ARG A 338 -22.50 -10.02 -6.87
CA ARG A 338 -21.66 -10.97 -6.15
C ARG A 338 -21.02 -11.98 -7.10
N VAL A 339 -21.79 -12.55 -8.03
CA VAL A 339 -21.28 -13.53 -9.00
C VAL A 339 -20.25 -12.88 -9.93
N MET A 340 -20.56 -11.71 -10.53
CA MET A 340 -19.65 -11.03 -11.45
C MET A 340 -18.36 -10.55 -10.77
N ALA A 341 -18.45 -9.95 -9.58
CA ALA A 341 -17.27 -9.53 -8.82
C ALA A 341 -16.40 -10.74 -8.40
N THR A 342 -17.05 -11.86 -8.01
CA THR A 342 -16.33 -13.08 -7.65
C THR A 342 -15.67 -13.70 -8.88
N ALA A 343 -16.36 -13.80 -10.01
CA ALA A 343 -15.81 -14.30 -11.27
C ALA A 343 -14.62 -13.44 -11.74
N LEU A 344 -14.75 -12.11 -11.71
CA LEU A 344 -13.67 -11.18 -12.02
C LEU A 344 -12.44 -11.44 -11.17
N LEU A 345 -12.59 -11.55 -9.84
CA LEU A 345 -11.48 -11.80 -8.94
C LEU A 345 -10.76 -13.11 -9.27
N HIS A 346 -11.48 -14.21 -9.49
CA HIS A 346 -10.86 -15.51 -9.80
C HIS A 346 -10.16 -15.50 -11.16
N LEU A 347 -10.77 -14.88 -12.18
CA LEU A 347 -10.14 -14.74 -13.50
C LEU A 347 -8.85 -13.91 -13.40
N LEU A 348 -8.85 -12.81 -12.64
CA LEU A 348 -7.65 -11.99 -12.40
C LEU A 348 -6.55 -12.78 -11.68
N ILE A 349 -6.89 -13.62 -10.69
CA ILE A 349 -5.93 -14.49 -10.01
C ILE A 349 -5.31 -15.47 -11.01
N LEU A 350 -6.13 -16.13 -11.84
CA LEU A 350 -5.63 -17.07 -12.84
C LEU A 350 -4.74 -16.36 -13.87
N GLN A 351 -5.16 -15.19 -14.36
CA GLN A 351 -4.40 -14.39 -15.30
C GLN A 351 -3.06 -13.92 -14.71
N LEU A 352 -3.05 -13.54 -13.42
CA LEU A 352 -1.86 -13.17 -12.67
C LEU A 352 -0.85 -14.32 -12.63
N VAL A 353 -1.30 -15.55 -12.32
CA VAL A 353 -0.42 -16.74 -12.32
C VAL A 353 0.16 -16.97 -13.73
N MET A 354 -0.67 -16.92 -14.78
CA MET A 354 -0.19 -17.08 -16.15
C MET A 354 0.80 -16.00 -16.56
N GLY A 355 0.54 -14.75 -16.16
CA GLY A 355 1.40 -13.60 -16.44
C GLY A 355 2.75 -13.71 -15.74
N ALA A 356 2.77 -14.08 -14.45
CA ALA A 356 4.00 -14.30 -13.70
C ALA A 356 4.81 -15.48 -14.27
N TRP A 357 4.13 -16.58 -14.63
CA TRP A 357 4.78 -17.74 -15.24
C TRP A 357 5.44 -17.39 -16.57
N TYR A 358 4.73 -16.70 -17.48
CA TYR A 358 5.32 -16.19 -18.71
C TYR A 358 6.49 -15.23 -18.42
N ARG A 359 6.32 -14.33 -17.44
CA ARG A 359 7.33 -13.31 -17.12
C ARG A 359 8.67 -13.93 -16.72
N HIS A 360 8.65 -15.05 -16.01
CA HIS A 360 9.86 -15.72 -15.54
C HIS A 360 10.40 -16.82 -16.45
N THR A 361 9.58 -17.40 -17.34
CA THR A 361 9.98 -18.56 -18.15
C THR A 361 10.01 -18.32 -19.65
N GLY A 362 9.39 -17.25 -20.15
CA GLY A 362 9.27 -16.99 -21.59
C GLY A 362 8.38 -17.98 -22.36
N LYS A 363 7.78 -18.98 -21.70
CA LYS A 363 6.99 -20.03 -22.37
C LYS A 363 5.73 -19.49 -23.04
N LEU A 364 5.48 -19.90 -24.29
CA LEU A 364 4.34 -19.41 -25.07
C LEU A 364 2.96 -19.86 -24.55
N HIS A 365 2.86 -21.07 -23.97
CA HIS A 365 1.57 -21.57 -23.45
C HIS A 365 0.97 -20.65 -22.35
N PRO A 366 1.72 -20.27 -21.29
CA PRO A 366 1.28 -19.25 -20.35
C PRO A 366 0.89 -17.91 -20.99
N LEU A 367 1.60 -17.47 -22.04
CA LEU A 367 1.29 -16.23 -22.75
C LEU A 367 -0.07 -16.30 -23.46
N TYR A 368 -0.30 -17.31 -24.30
CA TYR A 368 -1.58 -17.44 -25.01
C TYR A 368 -2.76 -17.66 -24.05
N THR A 369 -2.54 -18.43 -22.97
CA THR A 369 -3.55 -18.60 -21.91
C THR A 369 -3.86 -17.26 -21.22
N HIS A 370 -2.83 -16.47 -20.92
CA HIS A 370 -2.98 -15.12 -20.34
C HIS A 370 -3.80 -14.20 -21.25
N ILE A 371 -3.56 -14.22 -22.56
CA ILE A 371 -4.30 -13.43 -23.56
C ILE A 371 -5.75 -13.89 -23.65
N ALA A 372 -6.01 -15.20 -23.69
CA ALA A 372 -7.37 -15.74 -23.75
C ALA A 372 -8.20 -15.35 -22.51
N ILE A 373 -7.61 -15.45 -21.32
CA ILE A 373 -8.26 -15.03 -20.07
C ILE A 373 -8.51 -13.51 -20.07
N ALA A 374 -7.62 -12.71 -20.66
CA ALA A 374 -7.77 -11.25 -20.76
C ALA A 374 -9.10 -10.87 -21.43
N LEU A 375 -9.48 -11.57 -22.50
CA LEU A 375 -10.74 -11.31 -23.22
C LEU A 375 -11.97 -11.56 -22.32
N ALA A 376 -11.95 -12.63 -21.52
CA ALA A 376 -13.01 -12.90 -20.55
C ALA A 376 -13.05 -11.83 -19.43
N ILE A 377 -11.88 -11.38 -18.96
CA ILE A 377 -11.76 -10.32 -17.95
C ILE A 377 -12.31 -8.99 -18.46
N VAL A 378 -12.12 -8.64 -19.74
CA VAL A 378 -12.70 -7.43 -20.33
C VAL A 378 -14.23 -7.46 -20.22
N VAL A 379 -14.86 -8.58 -20.62
CA VAL A 379 -16.33 -8.71 -20.58
C VAL A 379 -16.84 -8.73 -19.13
N ILE A 380 -16.31 -9.62 -18.29
CA ILE A 380 -16.78 -9.79 -16.91
C ILE A 380 -16.45 -8.56 -16.06
N GLY A 381 -15.28 -7.96 -16.26
CA GLY A 381 -14.84 -6.75 -15.59
C GLY A 381 -15.70 -5.54 -15.94
N PHE A 382 -16.04 -5.38 -17.23
CA PHE A 382 -16.94 -4.33 -17.66
C PHE A 382 -18.32 -4.49 -16.99
N VAL A 383 -18.92 -5.68 -17.06
CA VAL A 383 -20.23 -5.95 -16.44
C VAL A 383 -20.17 -5.74 -14.92
N ALA A 384 -19.15 -6.25 -14.23
CA ALA A 384 -18.98 -6.06 -12.79
C ALA A 384 -18.85 -4.57 -12.43
N GLY A 385 -18.02 -3.83 -13.16
CA GLY A 385 -17.83 -2.39 -12.99
C GLY A 385 -19.13 -1.60 -13.18
N MET A 386 -19.88 -1.88 -14.25
CA MET A 386 -21.18 -1.27 -14.53
C MET A 386 -22.20 -1.56 -13.41
N LEU A 387 -22.33 -2.81 -12.97
CA LEU A 387 -23.29 -3.18 -11.92
C LEU A 387 -23.02 -2.46 -10.57
N LEU A 388 -21.75 -2.19 -10.26
CA LEU A 388 -21.38 -1.39 -9.08
C LEU A 388 -21.57 0.12 -9.32
N ARG A 389 -21.17 0.61 -10.50
CA ARG A 389 -21.22 2.04 -10.87
C ARG A 389 -22.66 2.59 -10.93
N TRP A 390 -23.62 1.76 -11.29
CA TRP A 390 -25.04 2.12 -11.38
C TRP A 390 -25.90 1.54 -10.25
N THR A 391 -25.31 1.19 -9.10
CA THR A 391 -26.11 0.74 -7.95
C THR A 391 -27.09 1.82 -7.47
N ARG A 392 -28.33 1.40 -7.24
CA ARG A 392 -29.47 2.21 -6.76
C ARG A 392 -30.13 1.61 -5.52
N ASP A 393 -29.82 0.36 -5.21
CA ASP A 393 -30.44 -0.48 -4.18
C ASP A 393 -29.62 -0.53 -2.87
N VAL A 394 -28.73 0.44 -2.66
CA VAL A 394 -27.89 0.55 -1.46
C VAL A 394 -28.01 1.96 -0.86
N PRO A 395 -27.85 2.12 0.47
CA PRO A 395 -28.03 3.42 1.12
C PRO A 395 -27.14 4.51 0.53
N ASP A 396 -27.64 5.75 0.51
CA ASP A 396 -26.94 6.91 -0.04
C ASP A 396 -25.56 7.15 0.57
N ARG A 397 -25.37 6.84 1.87
CA ARG A 397 -24.06 6.95 2.53
C ARG A 397 -23.04 5.88 2.09
N THR A 398 -23.48 4.82 1.41
CA THR A 398 -22.65 3.69 0.95
C THR A 398 -22.52 3.61 -0.57
N ALA A 399 -23.52 4.14 -1.30
CA ALA A 399 -23.52 4.16 -2.75
C ALA A 399 -22.26 4.82 -3.36
N PRO A 400 -21.71 5.94 -2.85
CA PRO A 400 -20.51 6.56 -3.41
C PRO A 400 -19.29 5.62 -3.39
N LEU A 401 -19.11 4.83 -2.33
CA LEU A 401 -18.01 3.86 -2.25
C LEU A 401 -18.18 2.76 -3.30
N MET A 402 -19.38 2.19 -3.42
CA MET A 402 -19.65 1.16 -4.44
C MET A 402 -19.49 1.71 -5.85
N ARG A 403 -20.00 2.91 -6.11
CA ARG A 403 -19.89 3.56 -7.42
C ARG A 403 -18.44 3.91 -7.76
N GLY A 404 -17.66 4.35 -6.77
CA GLY A 404 -16.24 4.63 -6.90
C GLY A 404 -15.43 3.38 -7.21
N VAL A 405 -15.67 2.27 -6.51
CA VAL A 405 -15.03 0.98 -6.83
C VAL A 405 -15.42 0.50 -8.23
N GLY A 406 -16.69 0.62 -8.61
CA GLY A 406 -17.15 0.29 -9.98
C GLY A 406 -16.45 1.14 -11.04
N MET A 407 -16.32 2.45 -10.82
CA MET A 407 -15.59 3.34 -11.72
C MET A 407 -14.10 2.98 -11.78
N GLY A 408 -13.47 2.70 -10.65
CA GLY A 408 -12.09 2.27 -10.58
C GLY A 408 -11.84 1.01 -11.40
N ILE A 409 -12.74 0.02 -11.30
CA ILE A 409 -12.65 -1.21 -12.12
C ILE A 409 -12.69 -0.85 -13.61
N LEU A 410 -13.63 -0.01 -14.04
CA LEU A 410 -13.76 0.37 -15.46
C LEU A 410 -12.51 1.11 -15.97
N VAL A 411 -11.99 2.07 -15.20
CA VAL A 411 -10.79 2.84 -15.57
C VAL A 411 -9.55 1.94 -15.59
N CYS A 412 -9.31 1.16 -14.55
CA CYS A 412 -8.16 0.25 -14.49
C CYS A 412 -8.26 -0.84 -15.56
N LEU A 413 -9.45 -1.33 -15.89
CA LEU A 413 -9.64 -2.32 -16.95
C LEU A 413 -9.29 -1.76 -18.33
N ALA A 414 -9.77 -0.55 -18.65
CA ALA A 414 -9.44 0.12 -19.90
C ALA A 414 -7.93 0.36 -20.01
N LEU A 415 -7.31 0.87 -18.94
CA LEU A 415 -5.87 1.07 -18.88
C LEU A 415 -5.10 -0.26 -18.99
N GLN A 416 -5.57 -1.32 -18.33
CA GLN A 416 -4.92 -2.65 -18.37
C GLN A 416 -4.90 -3.22 -19.79
N PHE A 417 -5.98 -3.01 -20.55
CA PHE A 417 -6.06 -3.46 -21.94
C PHE A 417 -5.05 -2.74 -22.82
N VAL A 418 -4.95 -1.40 -22.71
CA VAL A 418 -3.96 -0.60 -23.45
C VAL A 418 -2.53 -0.99 -23.07
N LEU A 419 -2.25 -1.08 -21.76
CA LEU A 419 -0.94 -1.51 -21.26
C LEU A 419 -0.59 -2.95 -21.68
N GLY A 420 -1.60 -3.82 -21.78
CA GLY A 420 -1.43 -5.22 -22.23
C GLY A 420 -0.99 -5.31 -23.68
N TRP A 421 -1.59 -4.51 -24.56
CA TRP A 421 -1.13 -4.38 -25.95
C TRP A 421 0.29 -3.81 -26.03
N GLY A 422 0.60 -2.79 -25.23
CA GLY A 422 1.96 -2.25 -25.14
C GLY A 422 2.98 -3.30 -24.68
N ALA A 423 2.66 -4.06 -23.63
CA ALA A 423 3.52 -5.13 -23.13
C ALA A 423 3.67 -6.27 -24.16
N PHE A 424 2.60 -6.61 -24.88
CA PHE A 424 2.62 -7.61 -25.94
C PHE A 424 3.47 -7.17 -27.14
N ALA A 425 3.38 -5.90 -27.56
CA ALA A 425 4.26 -5.36 -28.60
C ALA A 425 5.74 -5.49 -28.21
N MET A 426 6.08 -5.15 -26.96
CA MET A 426 7.45 -5.32 -26.44
C MET A 426 7.90 -6.78 -26.37
N VAL A 427 6.98 -7.72 -26.23
CA VAL A 427 7.28 -9.16 -26.32
C VAL A 427 7.58 -9.58 -27.76
N LEU A 428 6.86 -9.05 -28.74
CA LEU A 428 7.04 -9.39 -30.15
C LEU A 428 8.32 -8.78 -30.75
N THR A 429 8.71 -7.60 -30.30
CA THR A 429 9.88 -6.87 -30.82
C THR A 429 11.12 -7.01 -29.95
N GLY A 430 10.97 -7.56 -28.75
CA GLY A 430 12.04 -7.68 -27.76
C GLY A 430 12.96 -8.88 -28.03
N PRO A 431 14.20 -8.86 -27.51
CA PRO A 431 15.07 -10.02 -27.57
C PRO A 431 14.49 -11.20 -26.78
N GLU A 432 14.94 -12.41 -27.11
CA GLU A 432 14.62 -13.59 -26.31
C GLU A 432 15.07 -13.39 -24.85
N LYS A 433 14.28 -13.93 -23.91
CA LYS A 433 14.61 -13.82 -22.49
C LYS A 433 15.78 -14.73 -22.13
N GLY A 434 16.90 -14.12 -21.78
CA GLY A 434 18.02 -14.78 -21.13
C GLY A 434 17.82 -15.05 -19.63
N PRO A 435 18.79 -15.72 -18.99
CA PRO A 435 18.81 -15.88 -17.54
C PRO A 435 18.92 -14.52 -16.83
N VAL A 436 18.47 -14.45 -15.58
CA VAL A 436 18.66 -13.27 -14.73
C VAL A 436 20.14 -13.19 -14.34
N PRO A 437 20.85 -12.10 -14.64
CA PRO A 437 22.28 -11.98 -14.34
C PRO A 437 22.51 -11.97 -12.82
N LEU A 438 23.55 -12.66 -12.38
CA LEU A 438 24.06 -12.62 -11.02
C LEU A 438 24.86 -11.33 -10.78
N ALA A 439 25.09 -11.01 -9.50
CA ALA A 439 25.80 -9.80 -9.10
C ALA A 439 27.16 -9.58 -9.80
N HIS A 440 27.90 -10.64 -10.10
CA HIS A 440 29.20 -10.56 -10.77
C HIS A 440 29.12 -10.50 -12.31
N GLU A 441 27.93 -10.68 -12.88
CA GLU A 441 27.67 -10.68 -14.33
C GLU A 441 27.02 -9.37 -14.80
N LEU A 442 26.77 -8.42 -13.88
CA LEU A 442 26.03 -7.20 -14.18
C LEU A 442 26.74 -6.33 -15.23
N ASP A 443 28.07 -6.29 -15.21
CA ASP A 443 28.87 -5.49 -16.15
C ASP A 443 28.87 -6.10 -17.57
N ASP A 444 28.71 -7.41 -17.67
CA ASP A 444 28.74 -8.16 -18.93
C ASP A 444 27.37 -8.23 -19.63
N VAL A 445 26.28 -8.10 -18.85
CA VAL A 445 24.92 -8.23 -19.37
C VAL A 445 24.24 -6.85 -19.43
N PRO A 446 23.94 -6.32 -20.63
CA PRO A 446 23.29 -5.02 -20.74
C PRO A 446 21.88 -5.05 -20.15
N ALA A 447 21.50 -3.97 -19.48
CA ALA A 447 20.18 -3.85 -18.89
C ALA A 447 19.08 -3.82 -19.98
N PRO A 448 17.90 -4.41 -19.71
CA PRO A 448 16.75 -4.30 -20.60
C PRO A 448 16.36 -2.84 -20.87
N PRO A 449 15.84 -2.52 -22.07
CA PRO A 449 15.41 -1.16 -22.41
C PRO A 449 14.46 -0.56 -21.36
N VAL A 450 14.70 0.71 -21.01
CA VAL A 450 13.93 1.42 -19.97
C VAL A 450 12.44 1.43 -20.29
N MET A 451 12.05 1.70 -21.55
CA MET A 451 10.65 1.75 -21.95
C MET A 451 9.93 0.39 -21.79
N GLN A 452 10.62 -0.71 -22.14
CA GLN A 452 10.09 -2.06 -21.91
C GLN A 452 9.85 -2.29 -20.42
N SER A 453 10.79 -1.85 -19.57
CA SER A 453 10.67 -1.97 -18.13
C SER A 453 9.52 -1.16 -17.55
N ILE A 454 9.34 0.09 -18.01
CA ILE A 454 8.25 0.97 -17.59
C ILE A 454 6.90 0.37 -17.97
N ILE A 455 6.71 -0.06 -19.22
CA ILE A 455 5.43 -0.61 -19.69
C ILE A 455 5.09 -1.91 -18.95
N ALA A 456 6.05 -2.83 -18.82
CA ALA A 456 5.84 -4.09 -18.11
C ALA A 456 5.54 -3.88 -16.62
N THR A 457 6.20 -2.92 -15.98
CA THR A 457 5.93 -2.54 -14.58
C THR A 457 4.57 -1.87 -14.46
N ALA A 458 4.22 -0.94 -15.34
CA ALA A 458 2.92 -0.27 -15.34
C ALA A 458 1.77 -1.25 -15.54
N HIS A 459 1.90 -2.17 -16.49
CA HIS A 459 0.90 -3.24 -16.74
C HIS A 459 0.71 -4.12 -15.50
N GLN A 460 1.80 -4.47 -14.81
CA GLN A 460 1.74 -5.29 -13.61
C GLN A 460 1.18 -4.50 -12.39
N ALA A 461 1.57 -3.24 -12.21
CA ALA A 461 1.11 -2.41 -11.11
C ALA A 461 -0.39 -2.08 -11.25
N ASN A 462 -0.85 -1.74 -12.45
CA ASN A 462 -2.28 -1.52 -12.70
C ASN A 462 -3.10 -2.80 -12.57
N GLY A 463 -2.55 -3.96 -12.96
CA GLY A 463 -3.14 -5.27 -12.69
C GLY A 463 -3.35 -5.53 -11.19
N ALA A 464 -2.37 -5.16 -10.35
CA ALA A 464 -2.47 -5.24 -8.90
C ALA A 464 -3.56 -4.30 -8.32
N VAL A 465 -3.72 -3.10 -8.89
CA VAL A 465 -4.84 -2.20 -8.53
C VAL A 465 -6.18 -2.82 -8.91
N LEU A 466 -6.29 -3.39 -10.12
CA LEU A 466 -7.52 -4.02 -10.60
C LEU A 466 -7.95 -5.22 -9.74
N ILE A 467 -7.02 -6.09 -9.34
CA ILE A 467 -7.32 -7.23 -8.46
C ILE A 467 -7.68 -6.76 -7.03
N GLY A 468 -7.07 -5.68 -6.53
CA GLY A 468 -7.47 -5.07 -5.26
C GLY A 468 -8.88 -4.47 -5.30
N LEU A 469 -9.24 -3.79 -6.39
CA LEU A 469 -10.59 -3.29 -6.63
C LEU A 469 -11.61 -4.43 -6.75
N ALA A 470 -11.27 -5.52 -7.44
CA ALA A 470 -12.11 -6.71 -7.53
C ALA A 470 -12.34 -7.37 -6.16
N ALA A 471 -11.30 -7.47 -5.32
CA ALA A 471 -11.43 -7.95 -3.95
C ALA A 471 -12.34 -7.06 -3.11
N GLY A 472 -12.20 -5.73 -3.22
CA GLY A 472 -13.09 -4.76 -2.61
C GLY A 472 -14.54 -4.88 -3.09
N ALA A 473 -14.75 -5.09 -4.39
CA ALA A 473 -16.06 -5.31 -4.98
C ALA A 473 -16.73 -6.58 -4.44
N VAL A 474 -15.98 -7.68 -4.26
CA VAL A 474 -16.48 -8.90 -3.62
C VAL A 474 -16.90 -8.64 -2.18
N ALA A 475 -16.09 -7.90 -1.41
CA ALA A 475 -16.42 -7.55 -0.02
C ALA A 475 -17.72 -6.73 0.05
N LEU A 476 -17.85 -5.68 -0.77
CA LEU A 476 -19.03 -4.82 -0.83
C LEU A 476 -20.27 -5.59 -1.29
N ALA A 477 -20.16 -6.41 -2.35
CA ALA A 477 -21.27 -7.20 -2.87
C ALA A 477 -21.75 -8.22 -1.84
N ARG A 478 -20.83 -8.88 -1.10
CA ARG A 478 -21.20 -9.81 -0.01
C ARG A 478 -21.90 -9.09 1.13
N ALA A 479 -21.43 -7.91 1.54
CA ALA A 479 -22.08 -7.12 2.58
C ALA A 479 -23.50 -6.72 2.17
N ALA A 480 -23.69 -6.27 0.93
CA ALA A 480 -25.01 -5.89 0.40
C ALA A 480 -26.01 -7.06 0.32
N THR A 481 -25.53 -8.31 0.30
CA THR A 481 -26.38 -9.51 0.24
C THR A 481 -26.78 -10.10 1.61
N ARG A 482 -26.25 -9.57 2.72
CA ARG A 482 -26.60 -10.10 4.05
C ARG A 482 -28.04 -9.70 4.39
N ARG A 483 -28.94 -10.69 4.41
CA ARG A 483 -30.30 -10.59 4.96
C ARG A 483 -30.28 -11.03 6.44
N PRO A 484 -31.24 -10.57 7.27
CA PRO A 484 -31.25 -10.78 8.72
C PRO A 484 -31.14 -12.24 9.13
#